data_AF-A0A1Q7W9R4-F1
#
_entry.id   AF-A0A1Q7W9R4-F1
#
_cell.length_a   1.000
_cell.length_b   1.000
_cell.length_c   1.000
_cell.angle_alpha   90.00
_cell.angle_beta   90.00
_cell.angle_gamma   90.00
#
_symmetry.space_group_name_H-M   'P 1'
#
loop_
_entity.id
_entity.type
_entity.pdbx_description
1 polymer ?
#
loop_
_entity_poly.entity_id
_entity_poly.type
_entity_poly.pdbx_seq_one_letter_code
_entity_poly.pdbx_strand_id
1 'polypeptide(L)' 'MTSQNDDQTAAERRAVLESARASVRAESLIPGPEFDADAEAYVAGTLSADELVERAEQRHRKPGAAP' A
#
# COMPACT_ATOMS: atom_id res chain seq x y z
N MET A 1 -17.99 10.41 -4.44
CA MET A 1 -17.05 9.33 -4.79
C MET A 1 -16.67 8.71 -3.46
N THR A 2 -17.46 7.74 -3.00
CA THR A 2 -17.37 7.19 -1.65
C THR A 2 -16.14 6.31 -1.58
N SER A 3 -15.20 6.66 -0.71
CA SER A 3 -14.01 5.88 -0.38
C SER A 3 -14.39 4.43 -0.08
N GLN A 4 -14.24 3.55 -1.06
CA GLN A 4 -14.53 2.12 -0.95
C GLN A 4 -13.69 1.44 0.15
N ASN A 5 -12.67 2.13 0.68
CA ASN A 5 -11.80 1.67 1.76
C ASN A 5 -12.36 1.96 3.17
N ASP A 6 -13.24 2.95 3.38
CA ASP A 6 -13.64 3.37 4.74
C ASP A 6 -14.53 2.34 5.45
N ASP A 7 -15.21 1.48 4.69
CA ASP A 7 -16.04 0.38 5.22
C ASP A 7 -15.28 -0.95 5.38
N GLN A 8 -14.01 -1.05 4.93
CA GLN A 8 -13.25 -2.29 5.04
C GLN A 8 -12.72 -2.50 6.46
N THR A 9 -12.97 -3.68 7.01
CA THR A 9 -12.37 -4.13 8.27
C THR A 9 -10.85 -4.34 8.12
N ALA A 10 -10.13 -4.30 9.24
CA ALA A 10 -8.70 -4.61 9.26
C ALA A 10 -8.38 -6.01 8.71
N ALA A 11 -9.29 -6.98 8.88
CA ALA A 11 -9.12 -8.33 8.35
C ALA A 11 -9.18 -8.36 6.82
N GLU A 12 -10.14 -7.64 6.22
CA GLU A 12 -10.26 -7.52 4.76
C GLU A 12 -9.06 -6.80 4.16
N ARG A 13 -8.63 -5.70 4.79
CA ARG A 13 -7.43 -4.95 4.38
C ARG A 13 -6.18 -5.83 4.43
N ARG A 14 -6.02 -6.64 5.48
CA ARG A 14 -4.90 -7.60 5.58
C ARG A 14 -4.96 -8.67 4.48
N ALA A 15 -6.14 -9.17 4.13
CA ALA A 15 -6.29 -10.14 3.04
C ALA A 15 -5.90 -9.54 1.68
N VAL A 16 -6.31 -8.30 1.39
CA VAL A 16 -5.92 -7.58 0.16
C VAL A 16 -4.40 -7.36 0.12
N LEU A 17 -3.81 -6.90 1.23
CA LEU A 17 -2.37 -6.69 1.35
C LEU A 17 -1.58 -7.98 1.13
N GLU A 18 -1.98 -9.10 1.74
CA GLU A 18 -1.31 -10.38 1.56
C GLU A 18 -1.41 -10.90 0.12
N SER A 19 -2.56 -10.70 -0.53
CA SER A 19 -2.72 -11.00 -1.96
C SER A 19 -1.72 -10.21 -2.82
N ALA A 20 -1.62 -8.89 -2.58
CA ALA A 20 -0.64 -8.05 -3.27
C ALA A 20 0.80 -8.49 -3.01
N ARG A 21 1.15 -8.79 -1.75
CA ARG A 21 2.48 -9.32 -1.37
C ARG A 21 2.78 -10.65 -2.04
N ALA A 22 1.79 -11.52 -2.19
CA ALA A 22 1.96 -12.82 -2.85
C ALA A 22 2.29 -12.64 -4.33
N SER A 23 1.61 -11.72 -5.02
CA SER A 23 1.91 -11.37 -6.42
C SER A 23 3.34 -10.82 -6.59
N VAL A 24 3.75 -9.89 -5.73
CA VAL A 24 5.13 -9.34 -5.76
C VAL A 24 6.17 -10.44 -5.49
N ARG A 25 5.90 -11.32 -4.52
CA ARG A 25 6.78 -12.47 -4.23
C ARG A 25 6.85 -13.48 -5.38
N ALA A 26 5.76 -13.68 -6.13
CA ALA A 26 5.77 -14.55 -7.31
C ALA A 26 6.72 -14.04 -8.40
N GLU A 27 6.96 -12.72 -8.45
CA GLU A 27 7.97 -12.09 -9.30
C GLU A 27 9.38 -12.10 -8.69
N SER A 28 9.59 -12.81 -7.57
CA SER A 28 10.84 -12.83 -6.81
C SER A 28 11.27 -11.45 -6.26
N LEU A 29 10.31 -10.54 -6.09
CA LEU A 29 10.52 -9.24 -5.49
C LEU A 29 10.08 -9.26 -4.02
N ILE A 30 10.76 -8.46 -3.19
CA ILE A 30 10.45 -8.31 -1.77
C ILE A 30 10.29 -6.81 -1.49
N PRO A 31 9.12 -6.37 -0.97
CA PRO A 31 8.94 -4.98 -0.55
C PRO A 31 9.95 -4.60 0.54
N GLY A 32 10.45 -3.36 0.49
CA GLY A 32 11.38 -2.84 1.50
C GLY A 32 10.70 -2.52 2.84
N PRO A 33 11.48 -2.25 3.90
CA PRO A 33 10.94 -2.00 5.25
C PRO A 33 10.04 -0.77 5.33
N GLU A 34 10.21 0.20 4.43
CA GLU A 34 9.35 1.39 4.38
C GLU A 34 7.93 1.05 3.94
N PHE A 35 7.75 0.01 3.12
CA PHE A 35 6.44 -0.51 2.77
C PHE A 35 5.76 -1.20 3.96
N ASP A 36 6.50 -1.90 4.82
CA ASP A 36 5.91 -2.59 5.97
C ASP A 36 5.23 -1.60 6.94
N ALA A 37 5.85 -0.45 7.19
CA ALA A 37 5.26 0.60 8.04
C ALA A 37 3.97 1.20 7.44
N ASP A 38 4.00 1.52 6.14
CA ASP A 38 2.82 2.05 5.43
C ASP A 38 1.71 0.98 5.32
N ALA A 39 2.09 -0.30 5.18
CA ALA A 39 1.17 -1.42 5.11
C ALA A 39 0.45 -1.70 6.44
N GLU A 40 1.14 -1.61 7.58
CA GLU A 40 0.50 -1.70 8.90
C GLU A 40 -0.45 -0.52 9.14
N ALA A 41 -0.08 0.70 8.72
CA ALA A 41 -0.95 1.86 8.80
C ALA A 41 -2.21 1.72 7.92
N TYR A 42 -2.08 1.09 6.74
CA TYR A 42 -3.21 0.74 5.88
C TYR A 42 -4.14 -0.27 6.55
N VAL A 43 -3.59 -1.35 7.11
CA VAL A 43 -4.38 -2.39 7.79
C VAL A 43 -5.09 -1.84 9.03
N ALA A 44 -4.45 -0.94 9.77
CA ALA A 44 -5.05 -0.25 10.91
C ALA A 44 -6.16 0.74 10.52
N GLY A 45 -6.36 1.02 9.23
CA GLY A 45 -7.34 2.00 8.75
C GLY A 45 -6.90 3.46 8.92
N THR A 46 -5.67 3.69 9.39
CA THR A 46 -5.09 5.04 9.55
C THR A 46 -4.48 5.60 8.26
N LEU A 47 -4.41 4.77 7.22
CA LEU A 47 -3.96 5.11 5.88
C LEU A 47 -4.94 4.45 4.87
N SER A 48 -5.36 5.20 3.86
CA SER A 48 -6.10 4.66 2.72
C SER A 48 -5.16 3.97 1.73
N ALA A 49 -5.71 3.21 0.77
CA ALA A 49 -4.91 2.62 -0.29
C ALA A 49 -4.27 3.69 -1.20
N ASP A 50 -5.00 4.76 -1.50
CA ASP A 50 -4.51 5.86 -2.34
C ASP A 50 -3.35 6.59 -1.65
N GLU A 51 -3.47 6.89 -0.36
CA GLU A 51 -2.38 7.51 0.41
C GLU A 51 -1.15 6.59 0.53
N LEU A 52 -1.34 5.26 0.61
CA LEU A 52 -0.23 4.30 0.59
C LEU A 52 0.55 4.40 -0.73
N VAL A 53 -0.16 4.47 -1.85
CA VAL A 53 0.46 4.63 -3.17
C VAL A 53 1.15 5.98 -3.28
N GLU A 54 0.49 7.07 -2.89
CA GLU A 54 1.06 8.42 -2.93
C GLU A 54 2.36 8.52 -2.12
N ARG A 55 2.42 7.90 -0.93
CA ARG A 55 3.64 7.86 -0.12
C ARG A 55 4.76 7.08 -0.80
N ALA A 56 4.43 5.92 -1.38
CA ALA A 56 5.40 5.12 -2.13
C ALA A 56 5.94 5.91 -3.33
N GLU A 57 5.07 6.60 -4.08
CA GLU A 57 5.46 7.46 -5.18
C GLU A 57 6.35 8.61 -4.71
N GLN A 58 5.94 9.37 -3.70
CA GLN A 58 6.73 10.50 -3.21
C GLN A 58 8.14 10.09 -2.78
N ARG A 59 8.28 8.91 -2.16
CA ARG A 59 9.56 8.36 -1.71
C ARG A 59 10.47 7.94 -2.86
N HIS A 60 9.90 7.37 -3.92
CA HIS A 60 10.66 6.79 -5.03
C HIS A 60 10.65 7.63 -6.31
N ARG A 61 9.88 8.73 -6.34
CA ARG A 61 9.82 9.68 -7.45
C ARG A 61 11.21 10.29 -7.63
N LYS A 62 11.82 9.98 -8.77
CA LYS A 62 13.07 10.62 -9.18
C LYS A 62 12.82 12.11 -9.41
N PRO A 63 13.74 13.01 -9.02
CA PRO A 63 13.65 14.41 -9.40
C PRO A 63 13.65 14.50 -10.94
N GLY A 64 12.56 15.02 -11.51
CA GLY A 64 12.40 15.22 -12.97
C GLY A 64 11.40 14.31 -13.68
N ALA A 65 10.74 13.38 -12.98
CA ALA A 65 9.58 12.68 -13.56
C ALA A 65 8.36 13.63 -13.56
N ALA A 66 7.92 14.06 -14.75
CA ALA A 66 6.70 14.84 -14.94
C ALA A 66 5.45 14.03 -14.52
N PRO A 67 4.35 14.69 -14.08
CA PRO A 67 3.13 14.04 -13.65
C PRO A 67 2.43 13.26 -14.78
#